data_AF-A0A317Z3T7-F1
#
_entry.id   AF-A0A317Z3T7-F1
#
_cell.length_a   1.000
_cell.length_b   1.000
_cell.length_c   1.000
_cell.angle_alpha   90.00
_cell.angle_beta   90.00
_cell.angle_gamma   90.00
#
_symmetry.space_group_name_H-M   'P 1'
#
loop_
_entity.id
_entity.type
_entity.pdbx_description
1 polymer ?
#
loop_
_entity_poly.entity_id
_entity_poly.type
_entity_poly.pdbx_seq_one_letter_code
_entity_poly.pdbx_strand_id
1 'polypeptide(L)'
;ADEIKIMQGGTLIESTTPYDFFQRPDDVNALHLCLPDIVRLQRDVEAKLGVQFDKLALTEASFVAISTQYTDIFFINRYKR
;
A
#
# COMPACT_ATOMS: atom_id res chain seq x y z
N ALA A 1 4.68 -7.78 -11.71
CA ALA A 1 4.09 -7.04 -12.83
C ALA A 1 4.72 -5.68 -12.83
N ASP A 2 5.35 -5.30 -13.94
CA ASP A 2 6.18 -4.10 -14.01
C ASP A 2 5.37 -2.86 -14.43
N GLU A 3 4.22 -3.05 -15.07
CA GLU A 3 3.25 -2.01 -15.41
C GLU A 3 1.80 -2.49 -15.20
N ILE A 4 0.90 -1.58 -14.84
CA ILE A 4 -0.55 -1.77 -14.86
C ILE A 4 -1.15 -0.88 -15.94
N LYS A 5 -1.92 -1.48 -16.84
CA LYS A 5 -2.72 -0.78 -17.84
C LYS A 5 -4.18 -0.75 -17.39
N ILE A 6 -4.70 0.45 -17.19
CA ILE A 6 -6.09 0.67 -16.82
C ILE A 6 -6.90 0.82 -18.10
N MET A 7 -7.82 -0.11 -18.32
CA MET A 7 -8.74 -0.07 -19.47
C MET A 7 -10.17 0.13 -18.98
N GLN A 8 -10.86 1.13 -19.53
CA GLN A 8 -12.27 1.39 -19.25
C GLN A 8 -13.03 1.52 -20.57
N GLY A 9 -14.14 0.77 -20.70
CA GLY A 9 -14.98 0.83 -21.90
C GLY A 9 -14.24 0.51 -23.21
N GLY A 10 -13.20 -0.33 -23.17
CA GLY A 10 -12.38 -0.67 -24.34
C GLY A 10 -11.31 0.36 -24.71
N THR A 11 -11.17 1.45 -23.94
CA THR A 11 -10.14 2.46 -24.14
C THR A 11 -9.08 2.38 -23.04
N LEU A 12 -7.81 2.52 -23.41
CA LEU A 12 -6.72 2.65 -22.44
C LEU A 12 -6.81 4.04 -21.80
N ILE A 13 -7.12 4.08 -20.51
CA ILE A 13 -7.22 5.33 -19.75
C ILE A 13 -5.81 5.78 -19.34
N GLU A 14 -5.05 4.85 -18.76
CA GLU A 14 -3.75 5.15 -18.18
C GLU A 14 -2.85 3.91 -18.14
N SER A 15 -1.54 4.13 -18.18
CA SER A 15 -0.52 3.12 -17.90
C SER A 15 0.34 3.66 -16.78
N THR A 16 0.34 2.97 -15.65
CA THR A 16 1.05 3.40 -14.45
C THR A 16 1.70 2.21 -13.75
N THR A 17 2.58 2.46 -12.79
CA THR A 17 3.14 1.37 -11.99
C THR A 17 2.10 0.86 -11.00
N PRO A 18 2.17 -0.42 -10.59
CA PRO A 18 1.34 -0.92 -9.50
C PRO A 18 1.45 -0.06 -8.24
N TYR A 19 2.65 0.49 -7.99
CA TYR A 19 2.94 1.29 -6.81
C TYR A 19 2.13 2.58 -6.78
N ASP A 20 2.18 3.33 -7.86
CA ASP A 20 1.47 4.60 -7.99
C ASP A 20 -0.05 4.38 -8.07
N PHE A 21 -0.48 3.28 -8.71
CA PHE A 21 -1.90 2.97 -8.84
C PHE A 21 -2.56 2.66 -7.49
N PHE A 22 -1.98 1.74 -6.71
CA PHE A 22 -2.59 1.34 -5.44
C PHE A 22 -2.44 2.40 -4.33
N GLN A 23 -1.59 3.41 -4.54
CA GLN A 23 -1.57 4.61 -3.69
C GLN A 23 -2.80 5.51 -3.86
N ARG A 24 -3.57 5.36 -4.95
CA ARG A 24 -4.76 6.17 -5.26
C ARG A 24 -6.04 5.36 -4.98
N PRO A 25 -6.54 5.32 -3.73
CA PRO A 25 -7.72 4.52 -3.37
C PRO A 25 -8.96 4.85 -4.19
N ASP A 26 -9.12 6.12 -4.59
CA ASP A 26 -10.27 6.59 -5.34
C ASP A 26 -10.31 5.99 -6.74
N ASP A 27 -9.17 5.87 -7.41
CA ASP A 27 -9.06 5.28 -8.75
C ASP A 27 -9.36 3.78 -8.73
N VAL A 28 -8.84 3.07 -7.72
CA VAL A 28 -9.10 1.63 -7.53
C VAL A 28 -10.60 1.36 -7.30
N ASN A 29 -11.23 2.18 -6.45
CA ASN A 29 -12.67 2.09 -6.18
C ASN A 29 -13.51 2.44 -7.42
N ALA A 30 -13.12 3.49 -8.17
CA ALA A 30 -13.80 3.91 -9.40
C ALA A 30 -13.74 2.85 -10.50
N LEU A 31 -12.69 2.03 -10.51
CA LEU A 31 -12.52 0.92 -11.45
C LEU A 31 -13.21 -0.38 -10.99
N HIS A 32 -13.90 -0.36 -9.84
CA HIS A 32 -14.48 -1.55 -9.21
C HIS A 32 -13.47 -2.70 -9.02
N LEU A 33 -12.18 -2.37 -8.90
CA LEU A 33 -11.12 -3.35 -8.71
C LEU A 33 -10.98 -3.65 -7.22
N CYS A 34 -10.80 -4.93 -6.89
CA CYS A 34 -10.48 -5.32 -5.53
C CYS A 34 -9.03 -4.92 -5.20
N LEU A 35 -8.84 -4.22 -4.08
CA LEU A 35 -7.53 -3.98 -3.50
C LEU A 35 -6.86 -5.33 -3.16
N PRO A 36 -5.55 -5.49 -3.42
CA PRO A 36 -4.81 -6.67 -3.01
C PRO A 36 -4.90 -6.90 -1.50
N ASP A 37 -4.89 -8.16 -1.07
CA ASP A 37 -5.00 -8.52 0.35
C ASP A 37 -3.90 -7.89 1.20
N ILE A 38 -2.68 -7.76 0.66
CA ILE A 38 -1.55 -7.10 1.35
C ILE A 38 -1.85 -5.62 1.61
N VAL A 39 -2.45 -4.92 0.64
CA VAL A 39 -2.77 -3.49 0.79
C VAL A 39 -3.89 -3.31 1.82
N ARG A 40 -4.88 -4.21 1.82
CA ARG A 40 -5.91 -4.23 2.88
C ARG A 40 -5.31 -4.51 4.25
N LEU A 41 -4.46 -5.52 4.37
CA LEU A 41 -3.77 -5.87 5.61
C LEU A 41 -2.98 -4.68 6.14
N GLN A 42 -2.25 -3.98 5.28
CA GLN A 42 -1.52 -2.79 5.68
C GLN A 42 -2.45 -1.74 6.28
N ARG A 43 -3.56 -1.40 5.62
CA ARG A 43 -4.52 -0.42 6.13
C ARG A 43 -5.15 -0.85 7.44
N ASP A 44 -5.46 -2.14 7.59
CA ASP A 44 -6.00 -2.69 8.84
C ASP A 44 -4.99 -2.55 9.98
N VAL A 45 -3.70 -2.79 9.70
CA VAL A 45 -2.61 -2.64 10.67
C VAL A 45 -2.35 -1.18 11.01
N GLU A 46 -2.36 -0.28 10.03
CA GLU A 46 -2.27 1.17 10.20
C GLU A 46 -3.38 1.68 11.12
N ALA A 47 -4.63 1.30 10.83
CA ALA A 47 -5.80 1.66 11.63
C ALA A 47 -5.71 1.10 13.06
N LYS A 48 -5.22 -0.15 13.20
CA LYS A 48 -5.10 -0.82 14.51
C LYS A 48 -3.99 -0.23 15.38
N LEU A 49 -2.87 0.19 14.77
CA LEU A 49 -1.73 0.78 15.47
C LEU A 49 -1.85 2.31 15.61
N GLY A 50 -2.78 2.95 14.88
CA GLY A 50 -2.90 4.40 14.82
C GLY A 50 -1.71 5.07 14.12
N VAL A 51 -1.06 4.37 13.20
CA VAL A 51 0.10 4.86 12.43
C VAL A 51 -0.22 4.81 10.95
N GLN A 52 0.32 5.72 10.16
CA GLN A 52 0.29 5.63 8.70
C GLN A 52 1.69 5.30 8.22
N PHE A 53 1.83 4.28 7.38
CA PHE A 53 3.10 3.98 6.75
C PHE A 53 3.27 4.89 5.53
N ASP A 54 4.45 5.48 5.37
CA ASP A 54 4.75 6.35 4.21
C ASP A 54 4.84 5.57 2.89
N LYS A 55 4.94 4.23 2.97
CA LYS A 55 5.13 3.33 1.84
C LYS A 55 4.02 2.32 1.77
N LEU A 56 3.55 2.06 0.55
CA LEU A 56 2.58 1.02 0.27
C LEU A 56 3.30 -0.33 0.07
N ALA A 57 2.87 -1.35 0.78
CA ALA A 57 3.29 -2.72 0.60
C ALA A 57 2.43 -3.38 -0.47
N LEU A 58 3.06 -3.77 -1.57
CA LEU A 58 2.40 -4.54 -2.63
C LEU A 58 2.66 -6.03 -2.52
N THR A 59 3.66 -6.42 -1.72
CA THR A 59 4.09 -7.80 -1.53
C THR A 59 4.28 -8.06 -0.03
N GLU A 60 4.16 -9.32 0.36
CA GLU A 60 4.38 -9.71 1.76
C GLU A 60 5.79 -9.34 2.24
N ALA A 61 6.81 -9.53 1.39
CA ALA A 61 8.18 -9.14 1.72
C ALA A 61 8.34 -7.63 1.98
N SER A 62 7.67 -6.78 1.18
CA SER A 62 7.69 -5.33 1.40
C SER A 62 6.93 -4.95 2.68
N PHE A 63 5.84 -5.63 2.98
CA PHE A 63 5.09 -5.44 4.22
C PHE A 63 5.91 -5.78 5.47
N VAL A 64 6.62 -6.91 5.46
CA VAL A 64 7.51 -7.31 6.56
C VAL A 64 8.64 -6.29 6.75
N ALA A 65 9.24 -5.80 5.66
CA ALA A 65 10.30 -4.79 5.74
C ALA A 65 9.80 -3.49 6.38
N ILE A 66 8.63 -3.00 5.98
CA ILE A 66 8.02 -1.78 6.54
C ILE A 66 7.67 -1.98 8.02
N SER A 67 6.95 -3.05 8.35
CA SER A 67 6.53 -3.32 9.73
C SER A 67 7.71 -3.50 10.69
N THR A 68 8.78 -4.19 10.26
CA THR A 68 10.00 -4.38 11.06
C THR A 68 10.71 -3.05 11.30
N GLN A 69 10.87 -2.23 10.25
CA GLN A 69 11.50 -0.91 10.35
C GLN A 69 10.74 0.00 11.32
N TYR A 70 9.42 0.01 11.25
CA TYR A 70 8.60 0.82 12.17
C TYR A 70 8.67 0.32 13.60
N THR A 71 8.65 -0.99 13.84
CA THR A 71 8.85 -1.53 15.20
C THR A 71 10.21 -1.14 15.77
N ASP A 72 11.28 -1.24 14.98
CA ASP A 72 12.62 -0.84 15.42
C ASP A 72 12.69 0.64 15.77
N ILE A 73 12.13 1.52 14.94
CA ILE A 73 12.07 2.97 15.23
C ILE A 73 11.25 3.24 16.49
N PHE A 74 10.12 2.56 16.68
CA PHE A 74 9.27 2.74 17.87
C PHE A 74 9.98 2.26 19.14
N PHE A 75 10.68 1.14 19.09
CA PHE A 75 11.48 0.63 20.20
C PHE A 75 12.64 1.59 20.52
N ILE A 76 13.40 2.04 19.52
CA ILE A 76 14.49 3.00 19.71
C ILE A 76 13.98 4.31 20.31
N ASN A 77 12.87 4.87 19.81
CA ASN A 77 12.31 6.11 20.35
C ASN A 77 11.73 5.93 21.76
N ARG A 78 11.21 4.76 22.11
CA ARG A 78 10.68 4.48 23.46
C ARG A 78 11.79 4.36 24.52
N TYR A 79 12.99 3.92 24.15
CA TYR A 79 14.14 3.81 25.05
C TYR A 79 15.04 5.05 25.11
N LYS A 80 14.70 6.12 24.38
CA LYS A 80 15.45 7.39 24.38
C LYS A 80 14.86 8.46 25.31
N ARG A 81 14.08 8.06 26.31
CA ARG A 81 13.56 8.93 27.38
C ARG A 81 14.33 8.74 28.67
#